data_AF-A0A0Q5B050-F1
#
_entry.id   AF-A0A0Q5B050-F1
#
_cell.length_a   1.000
_cell.length_b   1.000
_cell.length_c   1.000
_cell.angle_alpha   90.00
_cell.angle_beta   90.00
_cell.angle_gamma   90.00
#
_symmetry.space_group_name_H-M   'P 1'
#
loop_
_entity.id
_entity.type
_entity.pdbx_description
1 polymer ?
#
loop_
_entity_poly.entity_id
_entity_poly.type
_entity_poly.pdbx_seq_one_letter_code
_entity_poly.pdbx_strand_id
1 'polypeptide(L)'
;MVAQLESSPDGESEFRFSPLLGEQVDLDLPILDTMSTTADTGRRDEVVRELIDRGSALHHAQVRAGNATAHVVSAVDAAAVEAALRPLLQETLVVVPSPWTRADLDAVQQILSDEENSAGLFMSGEGLDPRGLYRASGWVRQITPRLAERLEPYPGGIVALDSWLKPTHAVAW
;
A
#
# COMPACT_ATOMS: atom_id res chain seq x y z
N MET A 1 13.67 -9.86 8.04
CA MET A 1 12.86 -9.99 6.82
C MET A 1 13.28 -11.27 6.09
N VAL A 2 12.36 -12.22 5.89
CA VAL A 2 12.64 -13.50 5.21
C VAL A 2 11.86 -13.51 3.89
N ALA A 3 12.56 -13.60 2.76
CA ALA A 3 11.94 -13.87 1.47
C ALA A 3 11.76 -15.38 1.35
N GLN A 4 10.53 -15.84 1.09
CA GLN A 4 10.30 -17.22 0.65
C GLN A 4 10.08 -17.24 -0.86
N LEU A 5 10.83 -18.13 -1.51
CA LEU A 5 10.72 -18.42 -2.94
C LEU A 5 9.68 -19.52 -3.10
N GLU A 6 8.49 -19.20 -3.60
CA GLU A 6 7.54 -20.23 -4.03
C GLU A 6 7.59 -20.37 -5.55
N SER A 7 7.85 -21.58 -6.04
CA SER A 7 7.92 -21.86 -7.46
C SER A 7 6.51 -21.95 -8.06
N SER A 8 6.20 -21.07 -9.01
CA SER A 8 5.03 -21.21 -9.87
C SER A 8 5.19 -22.42 -10.79
N PRO A 9 4.12 -23.18 -11.10
CA PRO A 9 4.18 -24.31 -12.03
C PRO A 9 4.60 -23.93 -13.47
N ASP A 10 4.61 -22.63 -13.80
CA ASP A 10 5.00 -22.10 -15.11
C ASP A 10 6.47 -21.62 -15.18
N GLY A 11 7.28 -21.86 -14.14
CA GLY A 11 8.72 -21.59 -14.17
C GLY A 11 9.13 -20.12 -13.95
N GLU A 12 8.16 -19.22 -13.76
CA GLU A 12 8.42 -17.86 -13.27
C GLU A 12 8.48 -17.87 -11.75
N SER A 13 9.64 -17.52 -11.19
CA SER A 13 9.77 -17.29 -9.74
C SER A 13 9.14 -15.95 -9.40
N GLU A 14 7.88 -15.97 -8.98
CA GLU A 14 7.22 -14.77 -8.47
C GLU A 14 7.60 -14.60 -6.99
N PHE A 15 8.40 -13.58 -6.69
CA PHE A 15 8.69 -13.20 -5.31
C PHE A 15 7.46 -12.54 -4.70
N ARG A 16 6.53 -13.36 -4.18
CA ARG A 16 5.44 -12.86 -3.35
C ARG A 16 5.90 -12.81 -1.90
N PHE A 17 6.12 -11.60 -1.39
CA PHE A 17 6.17 -11.44 0.06
C PHE A 17 4.77 -11.66 0.62
N SER A 18 4.58 -12.80 1.27
CA SER A 18 3.51 -12.94 2.24
C SER A 18 3.71 -11.85 3.31
N PRO A 19 2.67 -11.09 3.69
CA PRO A 19 2.77 -10.11 4.79
C PRO A 19 2.95 -10.76 6.18
N LEU A 20 3.38 -12.02 6.25
CA LEU A 20 3.53 -12.79 7.47
C LEU A 20 4.99 -12.76 7.95
N LEU A 21 5.38 -11.65 8.57
CA LEU A 21 6.08 -11.57 9.88
C LEU A 21 6.74 -10.20 10.06
N GLY A 22 5.98 -9.28 10.63
CA GLY A 22 6.50 -8.49 11.75
C GLY A 22 7.32 -7.24 11.45
N GLU A 23 7.21 -6.63 10.28
CA GLU A 23 7.34 -5.17 10.24
C GLU A 23 5.95 -4.61 10.45
N GLN A 24 5.59 -4.46 11.73
CA GLN A 24 4.39 -3.74 12.11
C GLN A 24 4.59 -2.33 11.53
N VAL A 25 3.91 -2.03 10.41
CA VAL A 25 3.82 -0.64 9.97
C VAL A 25 3.21 0.08 11.16
N ASP A 26 4.02 0.88 11.84
CA ASP A 26 3.59 1.68 12.97
C ASP A 26 2.73 2.79 12.38
N LEU A 27 1.48 2.43 12.11
CA LEU A 27 0.51 3.35 11.57
C LEU A 27 0.17 4.32 12.70
N ASP A 28 0.25 5.61 12.41
CA ASP A 28 -0.11 6.69 13.32
C ASP A 28 -1.64 6.77 13.43
N LEU A 29 -2.22 5.76 14.07
CA LEU A 29 -3.66 5.55 14.20
C LEU A 29 -4.13 5.89 15.62
N PRO A 30 -5.40 6.31 15.76
CA PRO A 30 -6.00 6.46 17.07
C PRO A 30 -5.96 5.15 17.86
N ILE A 31 -5.59 5.24 19.14
CA ILE A 31 -5.63 4.09 20.06
C ILE A 31 -7.09 3.74 20.33
N LEU A 32 -7.43 2.46 20.12
CA LEU A 32 -8.78 1.94 20.31
C LEU A 32 -8.87 1.09 21.58
N ASP A 33 -9.77 1.47 22.48
CA ASP A 33 -10.04 0.74 23.74
C ASP A 33 -11.20 -0.26 23.63
N THR A 34 -11.99 -0.17 22.56
CA THR A 34 -13.17 -1.03 22.38
C THR A 34 -12.79 -2.33 21.70
N MET A 35 -13.03 -3.48 22.36
CA MET A 35 -12.83 -4.77 21.73
C MET A 35 -13.74 -4.91 20.51
N SER A 36 -13.15 -5.29 19.38
CA SER A 36 -13.88 -5.63 18.16
C SER A 36 -14.90 -6.71 18.51
N THR A 37 -16.19 -6.38 18.38
CA THR A 37 -17.22 -7.41 18.44
C THR A 37 -17.03 -8.31 17.24
N THR A 38 -17.20 -9.62 17.40
CA THR A 38 -17.23 -10.60 16.31
C THR A 38 -18.47 -10.35 15.45
N ALA A 39 -18.50 -9.21 14.77
CA ALA A 39 -19.44 -8.90 13.72
C ALA A 39 -19.16 -9.84 12.54
N ASP A 40 -20.22 -10.14 11.81
CA ASP A 40 -20.26 -11.04 10.66
C ASP A 40 -19.09 -10.79 9.70
N THR A 41 -18.02 -11.56 9.90
CA THR A 41 -16.74 -11.40 9.23
C THR A 41 -16.91 -11.66 7.73
N GLY A 42 -17.81 -12.58 7.36
CA GLY A 42 -18.13 -12.88 5.97
C GLY A 42 -18.80 -11.69 5.27
N ARG A 43 -19.78 -11.06 5.93
CA ARG A 43 -20.44 -9.88 5.35
C ARG A 43 -19.48 -8.70 5.20
N ARG A 44 -18.61 -8.44 6.17
CA ARG A 44 -17.57 -7.41 6.08
C ARG A 44 -16.68 -7.63 4.86
N ASP A 45 -16.16 -8.85 4.70
CA ASP A 45 -15.19 -9.17 3.64
C ASP A 45 -15.82 -9.06 2.25
N GLU A 46 -17.11 -9.37 2.12
CA GLU A 46 -17.88 -9.14 0.89
C GLU A 46 -18.00 -7.65 0.56
N VAL A 47 -18.39 -6.81 1.53
CA VAL A 47 -18.54 -5.36 1.33
C VAL A 47 -17.20 -4.70 1.00
N VAL A 48 -16.12 -5.10 1.68
CA VAL A 48 -14.77 -4.61 1.38
C VAL A 48 -14.37 -4.95 -0.06
N ARG A 49 -14.61 -6.20 -0.49
CA ARG A 49 -14.30 -6.63 -1.85
C ARG A 49 -15.08 -5.82 -2.87
N GLU A 50 -16.37 -5.63 -2.66
CA GLU A 50 -17.21 -4.82 -3.56
C GLU A 50 -16.72 -3.38 -3.68
N LEU A 51 -16.31 -2.75 -2.57
CA LEU A 51 -15.76 -1.39 -2.56
C LEU A 51 -14.43 -1.30 -3.34
N ILE A 52 -13.59 -2.33 -3.26
CA ILE A 52 -12.34 -2.42 -4.03
C ILE A 52 -12.65 -2.63 -5.52
N ASP A 53 -13.51 -3.59 -5.85
CA ASP A 53 -13.87 -3.93 -7.24
C ASP A 53 -14.51 -2.75 -7.99
N ARG A 54 -15.29 -1.93 -7.28
CA ARG A 54 -15.90 -0.70 -7.84
C ARG A 54 -14.96 0.51 -7.84
N GLY A 55 -13.76 0.39 -7.26
CA GLY A 55 -12.78 1.46 -7.17
C GLY A 55 -13.07 2.52 -6.12
N SER A 56 -14.00 2.29 -5.19
CA SER A 56 -14.26 3.18 -4.05
C SER A 56 -13.17 3.05 -2.96
N ALA A 57 -12.49 1.91 -2.89
CA ALA A 57 -11.35 1.67 -2.01
C ALA A 57 -10.16 1.11 -2.79
N LEU A 58 -8.94 1.45 -2.38
CA LEU A 58 -7.70 0.90 -2.93
C LEU A 58 -7.24 -0.35 -2.18
N HIS A 59 -7.37 -0.33 -0.85
CA HIS A 59 -6.87 -1.38 0.00
C HIS A 59 -7.57 -1.40 1.35
N HIS A 60 -7.62 -2.58 1.97
CA HIS A 60 -8.08 -2.81 3.32
C HIS A 60 -7.04 -3.60 4.11
N ALA A 61 -6.73 -3.13 5.31
CA ALA A 61 -5.84 -3.81 6.24
C ALA A 61 -6.45 -3.89 7.64
N GLN A 62 -6.08 -4.95 8.34
CA GLN A 62 -6.35 -5.11 9.76
C GLN A 62 -5.07 -4.89 10.53
N VAL A 63 -5.08 -3.94 11.45
CA VAL A 63 -3.89 -3.54 12.20
C VAL A 63 -4.20 -3.49 13.68
N ARG A 64 -3.20 -3.85 14.49
CA ARG A 64 -3.35 -3.80 15.94
C ARG A 64 -3.23 -2.35 16.39
N ALA A 65 -4.27 -1.83 17.05
CA ALA A 65 -4.32 -0.50 17.61
C ALA A 65 -4.60 -0.62 19.12
N GLY A 66 -3.54 -0.60 19.93
CA GLY A 66 -3.63 -0.87 21.37
C GLY A 66 -4.15 -2.29 21.67
N ASN A 67 -5.29 -2.36 22.37
CA ASN A 67 -5.94 -3.62 22.76
C ASN A 67 -6.94 -4.14 21.73
N ALA A 68 -7.17 -3.40 20.64
CA ALA A 68 -8.14 -3.74 19.61
C ALA A 68 -7.50 -3.87 18.21
N THR A 69 -8.33 -4.25 17.24
CA THR A 69 -7.98 -4.27 15.83
C THR A 69 -8.70 -3.11 15.14
N ALA A 70 -7.94 -2.24 14.47
CA ALA A 70 -8.46 -1.23 13.57
C ALA A 70 -8.55 -1.81 12.15
N HIS A 71 -9.61 -1.46 11.44
CA HIS A 71 -9.81 -1.73 10.03
C HIS A 71 -9.49 -0.46 9.25
N VAL A 72 -8.32 -0.43 8.63
CA VAL A 72 -7.85 0.72 7.85
C VAL A 72 -8.24 0.52 6.40
N VAL A 73 -8.92 1.50 5.81
CA VAL A 73 -9.29 1.49 4.40
C VAL A 73 -8.72 2.74 3.74
N SER A 74 -7.85 2.55 2.75
CA SER A 74 -7.42 3.64 1.88
C SER A 74 -8.50 3.85 0.81
N ALA A 75 -9.24 4.95 0.89
CA ALA A 75 -10.51 5.13 0.19
C ALA A 75 -10.42 6.22 -0.89
N VAL A 76 -10.77 5.87 -2.13
CA VAL A 76 -10.94 6.85 -3.22
C VAL A 76 -12.24 7.64 -3.02
N ASP A 77 -13.31 6.96 -2.62
CA ASP A 77 -14.57 7.56 -2.19
C ASP A 77 -14.79 7.28 -0.70
N ALA A 78 -14.27 8.17 0.14
CA ALA A 78 -14.37 8.04 1.59
C ALA A 78 -15.84 8.00 2.06
N ALA A 79 -16.75 8.74 1.42
CA ALA A 79 -18.15 8.79 1.84
C ALA A 79 -18.87 7.46 1.56
N ALA A 80 -18.61 6.84 0.40
CA ALA A 80 -19.16 5.52 0.07
C ALA A 80 -18.61 4.43 1.00
N VAL A 81 -17.31 4.46 1.30
CA VAL A 81 -16.67 3.52 2.23
C VAL A 81 -17.23 3.68 3.64
N GLU A 82 -17.36 4.91 4.13
CA GLU A 82 -17.99 5.24 5.42
C GLU A 82 -19.42 4.69 5.50
N ALA A 83 -20.26 5.01 4.52
CA ALA A 83 -21.67 4.59 4.52
C ALA A 83 -21.82 3.06 4.52
N ALA A 84 -20.94 2.34 3.83
CA ALA A 84 -21.00 0.89 3.70
C ALA A 84 -20.42 0.14 4.91
N LEU A 85 -19.28 0.61 5.46
CA LEU A 85 -18.53 -0.13 6.48
C LEU A 85 -18.75 0.36 7.91
N ARG A 86 -19.09 1.64 8.14
CA ARG A 86 -19.32 2.18 9.49
C ARG A 86 -20.41 1.43 10.26
N PRO A 87 -21.54 0.98 9.66
CA PRO A 87 -22.52 0.18 10.38
C PRO A 87 -22.00 -1.19 10.85
N LEU A 88 -21.02 -1.76 10.16
CA LEU A 88 -20.46 -3.08 10.45
C LEU A 88 -19.29 -3.01 11.45
N LEU A 89 -18.50 -1.93 11.37
CA LEU A 89 -17.21 -1.80 12.05
C LEU A 89 -17.20 -0.72 13.13
N GLN A 90 -18.19 0.16 13.15
CA GLN A 90 -18.36 1.22 14.16
C GLN A 90 -17.06 2.03 14.32
N GLU A 91 -16.59 2.18 15.57
CA GLU A 91 -15.38 2.93 15.92
C GLU A 91 -14.08 2.24 15.50
N THR A 92 -14.12 0.97 15.08
CA THR A 92 -12.92 0.24 14.61
C THR A 92 -12.57 0.54 13.15
N LEU A 93 -13.44 1.22 12.41
CA LEU A 93 -13.17 1.65 11.04
C LEU A 93 -12.37 2.95 11.02
N VAL A 94 -11.22 2.92 10.34
CA VAL A 94 -10.43 4.09 9.99
C VAL A 94 -10.44 4.24 8.48
N VAL A 95 -11.12 5.27 7.98
CA VAL A 95 -11.14 5.60 6.56
C VAL A 95 -10.09 6.68 6.30
N VAL A 96 -9.14 6.38 5.43
CA VAL A 96 -8.07 7.30 5.03
C VAL A 96 -8.33 7.73 3.58
N PRO A 97 -8.72 8.99 3.32
CA PRO A 97 -8.98 9.46 1.96
C PRO A 97 -7.72 9.40 1.11
N SER A 98 -7.75 8.61 0.05
CA SER A 98 -6.70 8.52 -0.94
C SER A 98 -6.83 9.66 -1.96
N PRO A 99 -5.74 10.39 -2.25
CA PRO A 99 -5.70 11.34 -3.35
C PRO A 99 -5.48 10.67 -4.72
N TRP A 100 -5.30 9.35 -4.75
CA TRP A 100 -5.00 8.57 -5.95
C TRP A 100 -6.06 7.51 -6.20
N THR A 101 -6.16 7.10 -7.47
CA THR A 101 -7.01 6.00 -7.93
C THR A 101 -6.18 4.74 -8.18
N ARG A 102 -6.86 3.61 -8.42
CA ARG A 102 -6.19 2.37 -8.81
C ARG A 102 -5.43 2.52 -10.13
N ALA A 103 -5.99 3.28 -11.07
CA ALA A 103 -5.35 3.55 -12.36
C ALA A 103 -4.04 4.33 -12.20
N ASP A 104 -3.96 5.27 -11.25
CA ASP A 104 -2.74 6.00 -10.96
C ASP A 104 -1.65 5.06 -10.39
N LEU A 105 -2.03 4.14 -9.48
CA LEU A 105 -1.11 3.15 -8.93
C LEU A 105 -0.61 2.17 -10.00
N ASP A 106 -1.52 1.64 -10.83
CA ASP A 106 -1.14 0.71 -11.90
C ASP A 106 -0.20 1.39 -12.91
N ALA A 107 -0.43 2.66 -13.22
CA ALA A 107 0.44 3.42 -14.12
C ALA A 107 1.84 3.65 -13.51
N VAL A 108 1.91 3.95 -12.21
CA VAL A 108 3.19 4.06 -11.48
C VAL A 108 3.91 2.71 -11.42
N GLN A 109 3.21 1.62 -11.12
CA GLN A 109 3.80 0.28 -11.12
C GLN A 109 4.34 -0.11 -12.50
N GLN A 110 3.64 0.25 -13.57
CA GLN A 110 4.14 0.04 -14.93
C GLN A 110 5.42 0.85 -15.18
N ILE A 111 5.48 2.10 -14.72
CA ILE A 111 6.71 2.91 -14.83
C ILE A 111 7.87 2.25 -14.10
N LEU A 112 7.65 1.74 -12.88
CA LEU A 112 8.70 1.03 -12.14
C LEU A 112 9.17 -0.21 -12.90
N SER A 113 8.24 -1.02 -13.39
CA SER A 113 8.52 -2.24 -14.15
C SER A 113 9.31 -1.95 -15.43
N ASP A 114 8.94 -0.90 -16.17
CA ASP A 114 9.65 -0.48 -17.40
C ASP A 114 11.10 -0.02 -17.13
N GLU A 115 11.37 0.46 -15.91
CA GLU A 115 12.67 0.98 -15.50
C GLU A 115 13.54 -0.09 -14.81
N GLU A 116 13.11 -1.37 -14.82
CA GLU A 116 13.80 -2.47 -14.13
C GLU A 116 15.30 -2.51 -14.47
N ASN A 117 15.61 -2.51 -15.76
CA ASN A 117 17.00 -2.55 -16.23
C ASN A 117 17.71 -1.19 -16.14
N SER A 118 17.00 -0.09 -16.39
CA SER A 118 17.58 1.26 -16.54
C SER A 118 17.89 1.92 -15.19
N ALA A 119 16.95 1.86 -14.26
CA ALA A 119 17.11 2.35 -12.88
C ALA A 119 17.74 1.29 -11.96
N GLY A 120 17.88 0.05 -12.44
CA GLY A 120 18.28 -1.08 -11.61
C GLY A 120 17.27 -1.29 -10.49
N LEU A 121 15.99 -1.42 -10.85
CA LEU A 121 14.94 -1.77 -9.89
C LEU A 121 15.30 -3.15 -9.34
N PHE A 122 15.43 -3.21 -8.03
CA PHE A 122 15.67 -4.46 -7.32
C PHE A 122 14.34 -5.14 -6.98
N MET A 123 13.38 -4.35 -6.49
CA MET A 123 12.03 -4.81 -6.15
C MET A 123 11.04 -3.65 -6.26
N SER A 124 9.78 -3.97 -6.55
CA SER A 124 8.65 -3.06 -6.38
C SER A 124 7.45 -3.79 -5.78
N GLY A 125 6.50 -3.04 -5.26
CA GLY A 125 5.25 -3.56 -4.70
C GLY A 125 4.36 -2.44 -4.21
N GLU A 126 3.28 -2.79 -3.51
CA GLU A 126 2.32 -1.84 -2.95
C GLU A 126 2.22 -2.03 -1.43
N GLY A 127 1.95 -0.96 -0.69
CA GLY A 127 1.84 -1.02 0.75
C GLY A 127 1.24 0.25 1.35
N LEU A 128 0.89 0.16 2.64
CA LEU A 128 0.41 1.31 3.40
C LEU A 128 1.58 2.18 3.86
N ASP A 129 1.43 3.50 3.70
CA ASP A 129 2.26 4.48 4.43
C ASP A 129 1.85 4.54 5.91
N PRO A 130 2.64 5.19 6.78
CA PRO A 130 2.31 5.34 8.20
C PRO A 130 0.96 6.00 8.51
N ARG A 131 0.34 6.69 7.54
CA ARG A 131 -0.99 7.30 7.69
C ARG A 131 -2.11 6.39 7.21
N GLY A 132 -1.78 5.21 6.68
CA GLY A 132 -2.74 4.27 6.11
C GLY A 132 -3.13 4.59 4.66
N LEU A 133 -2.34 5.37 3.93
CA LEU A 133 -2.51 5.53 2.48
C LEU A 133 -1.86 4.39 1.73
N TYR A 134 -2.60 3.80 0.80
CA TYR A 134 -2.07 2.76 -0.08
C TYR A 134 -1.31 3.36 -1.25
N ARG A 135 -0.04 2.97 -1.39
CA ARG A 135 0.88 3.53 -2.38
C ARG A 135 1.78 2.46 -2.98
N ALA A 136 2.37 2.78 -4.13
CA ALA A 136 3.46 1.99 -4.69
C ALA A 136 4.75 2.19 -3.87
N SER A 137 5.64 1.21 -3.94
CA SER A 137 6.94 1.23 -3.31
C SER A 137 7.95 0.56 -4.24
N GLY A 138 9.19 1.05 -4.22
CA GLY A 138 10.24 0.52 -5.07
C GLY A 138 11.63 0.76 -4.50
N TRP A 139 12.51 -0.21 -4.69
CA TRP A 139 13.92 -0.13 -4.31
C TRP A 139 14.74 -0.10 -5.58
N VAL A 140 15.37 1.04 -5.87
CA VAL A 140 16.11 1.27 -7.11
C VAL A 140 17.59 1.45 -6.85
N ARG A 141 18.42 1.20 -7.88
CA ARG A 141 19.85 1.46 -7.74
C ARG A 141 20.15 2.93 -7.56
N GLN A 142 19.55 3.74 -8.41
CA GLN A 142 19.63 5.19 -8.39
C GLN A 142 18.33 5.72 -9.01
N ILE A 143 17.88 6.88 -8.54
CA ILE A 143 16.79 7.60 -9.20
C ILE A 143 17.39 8.32 -10.41
N THR A 144 17.08 7.84 -11.61
CA THR A 144 17.56 8.45 -12.86
C THR A 144 16.69 9.67 -13.22
N PRO A 145 17.21 10.65 -13.99
CA PRO A 145 16.40 11.77 -14.48
C PRO A 145 15.16 11.30 -15.26
N ARG A 146 15.31 10.27 -16.10
CA ARG A 146 14.22 9.66 -16.83
C ARG A 146 13.12 9.11 -15.91
N LEU A 147 13.50 8.38 -14.84
CA LEU A 147 12.52 7.86 -13.88
C LEU A 147 11.80 9.02 -13.15
N ALA A 148 12.55 10.05 -12.76
CA ALA A 148 11.98 11.24 -12.11
C ALA A 148 10.99 11.97 -13.03
N GLU A 149 11.35 12.20 -14.30
CA GLU A 149 10.49 12.83 -15.31
C GLU A 149 9.20 12.03 -15.56
N ARG A 150 9.28 10.70 -15.57
CA ARG A 150 8.10 9.85 -15.75
C ARG A 150 7.16 9.86 -14.54
N LEU A 151 7.69 10.09 -13.34
CA LEU A 151 6.91 10.15 -12.10
C LEU A 151 6.38 11.56 -11.77
N GLU A 152 6.99 12.61 -12.32
CA GLU A 152 6.59 14.01 -12.12
C GLU A 152 5.07 14.28 -12.31
N PRO A 153 4.39 13.69 -13.32
CA PRO A 153 2.97 13.99 -13.55
C PRO A 153 2.04 13.44 -12.46
N TYR A 154 2.49 12.52 -11.60
CA TYR A 154 1.64 11.86 -10.62
C TYR A 154 1.64 12.61 -9.29
N PRO A 155 0.52 12.58 -8.54
CA PRO A 155 0.44 13.33 -7.30
C PRO A 155 1.44 12.83 -6.27
N GLY A 156 2.09 13.77 -5.57
CA GLY A 156 3.16 13.48 -4.62
C GLY A 156 2.76 12.43 -3.57
N GLY A 157 3.69 11.52 -3.28
CA GLY A 157 3.52 10.47 -2.27
C GLY A 157 2.94 9.15 -2.78
N ILE A 158 2.50 9.07 -4.05
CA ILE A 158 1.95 7.85 -4.67
C ILE A 158 2.96 6.71 -4.77
N VAL A 159 4.25 7.04 -4.75
CA VAL A 159 5.35 6.09 -4.75
C VAL A 159 6.37 6.45 -3.68
N ALA A 160 6.78 5.47 -2.90
CA ALA A 160 7.96 5.55 -2.05
C ALA A 160 9.13 4.87 -2.76
N LEU A 161 10.13 5.66 -3.15
CA LEU A 161 11.36 5.15 -3.76
C LEU A 161 12.53 5.27 -2.79
N ASP A 162 13.14 4.14 -2.49
CA ASP A 162 14.41 4.08 -1.78
C ASP A 162 15.55 3.73 -2.74
N SER A 163 16.72 4.34 -2.50
CA SER A 163 17.95 4.03 -3.23
C SER A 163 19.01 3.47 -2.30
N TRP A 164 19.57 2.32 -2.69
CA TRP A 164 20.67 1.68 -1.93
C TRP A 164 22.03 2.36 -2.14
N LEU A 165 22.22 3.12 -3.23
CA LEU A 165 23.40 3.94 -3.46
C LEU A 165 23.06 5.38 -3.11
N LYS A 166 23.47 5.79 -1.90
CA LYS A 166 23.42 7.19 -1.49
C LYS A 166 24.73 7.85 -1.91
N PRO A 167 24.72 8.95 -2.68
CA PRO A 167 25.93 9.71 -2.95
C PRO A 167 26.58 10.11 -1.62
N THR A 168 27.79 9.64 -1.34
CA THR A 168 28.52 9.98 -0.11
C THR A 168 29.11 11.38 -0.16
N HIS A 169 29.15 11.99 -1.35
CA HIS A 169 29.55 13.36 -1.58
C HIS A 169 28.62 13.99 -2.62
N ALA A 170 28.03 15.15 -2.28
CA ALA A 170 27.43 16.01 -3.28
C ALA A 170 28.57 16.54 -4.17
N VAL A 171 28.64 16.11 -5.42
CA VAL A 171 29.49 16.76 -6.41
C VAL A 171 28.81 18.09 -6.72
N ALA A 172 29.36 19.18 -6.17
CA ALA A 172 28.97 20.52 -6.54
C ALA A 172 29.32 20.72 -8.03
N TRP A 173 28.31 21.00 -8.84
CA TRP A 173 28.45 21.47 -10.21
C TRP A 173 28.45 22.99 -10.22
#